data_AF-A0ABC8QL42-F1
#
_entry.id   AF-A0ABC8QL42-F1
#
_cell.length_a   1.000
_cell.length_b   1.000
_cell.length_c   1.000
_cell.angle_alpha   90.00
_cell.angle_beta   90.00
_cell.angle_gamma   90.00
#
_symmetry.space_group_name_H-M   'P 1'
#
loop_
_entity.id
_entity.type
_entity.pdbx_description
1 polymer ?
#
loop_
_entity_poly.entity_id
_entity_poly.type
_entity_poly.pdbx_seq_one_letter_code
_entity_poly.pdbx_strand_id
1 'polypeptide(L)'
;MDRNGFYYDFDMEPLIDKDLERIKKEMMRRLGNEWWDLCAGPHVESTGNINRKAIELESVAGAYWRGDTNKPMLQRIYGTAWENEVELKAYLHFKEEATCWDHRRLGQDLDLFSIQDEAGGGLVFWHPKGAVIRHIIEDAWKKIHMDHG
;
A
#
# COMPACT_ATOMS: atom_id res chain seq x y z
N MET A 1 -14.02 15.24 12.29
CA MET A 1 -12.69 14.66 12.50
C MET A 1 -12.13 14.41 11.13
N ASP A 2 -11.22 15.28 10.74
CA ASP A 2 -11.03 15.66 9.35
C ASP A 2 -9.62 15.21 8.92
N ARG A 3 -9.53 14.90 7.62
CA ARG A 3 -8.33 15.02 6.77
C ARG A 3 -7.18 14.05 7.06
N ASN A 4 -7.21 12.94 6.31
CA ASN A 4 -6.09 12.08 5.88
C ASN A 4 -6.33 10.58 6.10
N GLY A 5 -7.55 10.12 5.82
CA GLY A 5 -7.83 8.70 5.66
C GLY A 5 -8.75 8.52 4.47
N PHE A 6 -8.19 8.28 3.28
CA PHE A 6 -8.95 7.78 2.13
C PHE A 6 -9.30 6.30 2.38
N TYR A 7 -10.18 6.03 3.35
CA TYR A 7 -10.97 4.81 3.32
C TYR A 7 -12.23 5.16 2.54
N TYR A 8 -12.19 4.87 1.24
CA TYR A 8 -13.44 4.72 0.50
C TYR A 8 -14.12 3.49 1.07
N ASP A 9 -15.13 3.71 1.91
CA ASP A 9 -16.16 2.71 2.16
C ASP A 9 -16.87 2.53 0.81
N PHE A 10 -16.39 1.57 0.02
CA PHE A 10 -16.94 1.26 -1.30
C PHE A 10 -18.25 0.49 -1.09
N ASP A 11 -19.26 1.19 -0.57
CA ASP A 11 -20.68 0.81 -0.70
C ASP A 11 -21.11 0.98 -2.17
N MET A 12 -20.37 0.39 -3.10
CA MET A 12 -20.82 0.27 -4.48
C MET A 12 -21.74 -0.93 -4.58
N GLU A 13 -22.97 -0.66 -5.00
CA GLU A 13 -23.87 -1.69 -5.47
C GLU A 13 -23.16 -2.53 -6.55
N PRO A 14 -23.30 -3.87 -6.53
CA PRO A 14 -22.68 -4.72 -7.53
C PRO A 14 -23.11 -4.31 -8.93
N LEU A 15 -22.15 -4.16 -9.84
CA LEU A 15 -22.44 -3.89 -11.25
C LEU A 15 -23.32 -5.00 -11.82
N ILE A 16 -24.38 -4.61 -12.52
CA ILE A 16 -25.31 -5.52 -13.19
C ILE A 16 -25.06 -5.42 -14.70
N ASP A 17 -25.42 -6.44 -15.48
CA ASP A 17 -25.24 -6.46 -16.94
C ASP A 17 -25.79 -5.22 -17.67
N LYS A 18 -26.83 -4.59 -17.10
CA LYS A 18 -27.44 -3.36 -17.64
C LYS A 18 -26.49 -2.15 -17.56
N ASP A 19 -25.52 -2.16 -16.65
CA ASP A 19 -24.53 -1.09 -16.47
C ASP A 19 -23.41 -1.16 -17.50
N LEU A 20 -23.21 -2.32 -18.13
CA LEU A 20 -22.09 -2.56 -19.04
C LEU A 20 -22.14 -1.64 -20.26
N GLU A 21 -23.31 -1.46 -20.87
CA GLU A 21 -23.44 -0.56 -22.03
C GLU A 21 -23.18 0.90 -21.66
N ARG A 22 -23.65 1.33 -20.49
CA ARG A 22 -23.42 2.68 -19.97
C ARG A 22 -21.93 2.92 -19.71
N ILE A 23 -21.28 2.01 -18.97
CA ILE A 23 -19.86 2.10 -18.63
C ILE A 23 -19.01 2.09 -19.90
N LYS A 24 -19.29 1.15 -20.81
CA LYS A 24 -18.56 1.05 -22.08
C LYS A 24 -18.67 2.33 -22.91
N LYS A 25 -19.87 2.91 -23.02
CA LYS A 25 -20.09 4.17 -23.75
C LYS A 25 -19.36 5.33 -23.09
N GLU A 26 -19.37 5.41 -21.76
CA GLU A 26 -18.67 6.45 -21.03
C GLU A 26 -17.15 6.36 -21.20
N MET A 27 -16.58 5.15 -21.12
CA MET A 27 -15.16 4.91 -21.27
C MET A 27 -14.67 5.23 -22.68
N MET A 28 -15.39 4.78 -23.72
CA MET A 28 -15.06 5.14 -25.10
C MET A 28 -15.11 6.65 -25.34
N ARG A 29 -16.03 7.37 -24.69
CA ARG A 29 -16.09 8.84 -24.79
C ARG A 29 -14.85 9.51 -24.19
N ARG A 30 -14.33 8.99 -23.08
CA ARG A 30 -13.23 9.62 -22.31
C ARG A 30 -11.84 9.20 -22.78
N LEU A 31 -11.67 7.93 -23.14
CA LEU A 31 -10.38 7.32 -23.48
C LEU A 31 -10.19 7.12 -24.99
N GLY A 32 -11.24 7.31 -25.79
CA GLY A 32 -11.22 7.13 -27.24
C GLY A 32 -11.51 5.69 -27.67
N ASN A 33 -11.17 5.38 -28.93
CA ASN A 33 -11.47 4.08 -29.55
C ASN A 33 -10.33 3.05 -29.43
N GLU A 34 -9.15 3.45 -28.95
CA GLU A 34 -7.97 2.58 -28.90
C GLU A 34 -7.90 1.75 -27.61
N TRP A 35 -8.42 2.29 -26.50
CA TRP A 35 -8.36 1.66 -25.19
C TRP A 35 -9.62 1.98 -24.37
N TRP A 36 -10.11 0.99 -23.63
CA TRP A 36 -11.23 1.13 -22.71
C TRP A 36 -11.05 0.16 -21.54
N ASP A 37 -11.59 0.51 -20.38
CA ASP A 37 -11.54 -0.28 -19.15
C ASP A 37 -12.95 -0.44 -18.56
N LEU A 38 -13.16 -1.43 -17.70
CA LEU A 38 -14.43 -1.64 -16.97
C LEU A 38 -14.32 -1.07 -15.56
N CYS A 39 -14.40 0.25 -15.47
CA CYS A 39 -14.41 0.96 -14.19
C CYS A 39 -15.75 1.70 -14.00
N ALA A 40 -16.28 1.66 -12.77
CA ALA A 40 -17.52 2.35 -12.42
C ALA A 40 -17.33 3.86 -12.17
N GLY A 41 -16.08 4.31 -11.99
CA GLY A 41 -15.73 5.71 -11.76
C GLY A 41 -15.96 6.21 -10.33
N PRO A 42 -15.94 7.54 -10.11
CA PRO A 42 -15.88 8.61 -11.13
C PRO A 42 -14.51 8.77 -11.78
N HIS A 43 -14.49 9.34 -13.00
CA HIS A 43 -13.26 9.65 -13.74
C HIS A 43 -13.14 11.15 -14.05
N VAL A 44 -11.89 11.61 -14.22
CA VAL A 44 -11.61 12.94 -14.77
C VAL A 44 -12.24 13.11 -16.15
N GLU A 45 -12.67 14.34 -16.49
CA GLU A 45 -13.36 14.64 -17.75
C GLU A 45 -12.53 14.34 -19.00
N SER A 46 -11.23 14.61 -18.92
CA SER A 46 -10.25 14.34 -19.99
C SER A 46 -8.91 13.95 -19.39
N THR A 47 -8.17 13.08 -20.08
CA THR A 47 -6.79 12.69 -19.72
C THR A 47 -5.84 13.90 -19.72
N GLY A 48 -6.17 14.95 -20.47
CA GLY A 48 -5.41 16.21 -20.47
C GLY A 48 -5.47 16.98 -19.15
N ASN A 49 -6.46 16.70 -18.29
CA ASN A 49 -6.56 17.34 -16.96
C ASN A 49 -5.59 16.73 -15.95
N ILE A 50 -4.97 15.60 -16.28
CA ILE A 50 -3.99 14.95 -15.42
C ILE A 50 -2.63 15.60 -15.66
N ASN A 51 -2.07 16.20 -14.62
CA ASN A 51 -0.75 16.80 -14.69
C ASN A 51 0.33 15.72 -14.78
N ARG A 52 0.96 15.59 -15.96
CA ARG A 52 2.01 14.59 -16.22
C ARG A 52 3.22 14.70 -15.30
N LYS A 53 3.49 15.87 -14.73
CA LYS A 53 4.60 16.09 -13.79
C LYS A 53 4.26 15.75 -12.35
N ALA A 54 3.00 15.45 -12.06
CA ALA A 54 2.49 15.12 -10.73
C ALA A 54 2.11 13.63 -10.61
N ILE A 55 2.68 12.78 -11.47
CA ILE A 55 2.52 11.32 -11.45
C ILE A 55 3.90 10.69 -11.36
N GLU A 56 4.04 9.66 -10.53
CA GLU A 56 5.28 8.88 -10.41
C GLU A 56 4.96 7.38 -10.30
N LEU A 57 5.78 6.53 -10.94
CA LEU A 57 5.72 5.09 -10.76
C LEU A 57 6.63 4.68 -9.60
N GLU A 58 6.12 3.85 -8.70
CA GLU A 58 6.80 3.58 -7.44
C GLU A 58 7.54 2.24 -7.42
N SER A 59 6.82 1.14 -7.60
CA SER A 59 7.38 -0.20 -7.45
C SER A 59 6.58 -1.23 -8.22
N VAL A 60 7.20 -2.39 -8.46
CA VAL A 60 6.57 -3.55 -9.07
C VAL A 60 6.50 -4.68 -8.04
N ALA A 61 5.35 -5.33 -7.95
CA ALA A 61 5.11 -6.45 -7.05
C ALA A 61 4.40 -7.60 -7.76
N GLY A 62 4.58 -8.82 -7.24
CA GLY A 62 3.75 -9.96 -7.60
C GLY A 62 2.45 -9.96 -6.79
N ALA A 63 1.34 -10.32 -7.41
CA ALA A 63 0.06 -10.49 -6.73
C ALA A 63 -0.70 -11.71 -7.26
N TYR A 64 -1.55 -12.28 -6.43
CA TYR A 64 -2.45 -13.37 -6.81
C TYR A 64 -3.89 -12.90 -6.81
N TRP A 65 -4.71 -13.44 -7.72
CA TRP A 65 -6.13 -13.10 -7.80
C TRP A 65 -6.82 -13.45 -6.48
N ARG A 66 -7.42 -12.46 -5.81
CA ARG A 66 -8.03 -12.60 -4.47
C ARG A 66 -7.12 -13.27 -3.43
N GLY A 67 -5.79 -13.20 -3.62
CA GLY A 67 -4.82 -13.87 -2.74
C GLY A 67 -4.73 -15.39 -2.92
N ASP A 68 -5.38 -15.98 -3.92
CA ASP A 68 -5.34 -17.42 -4.17
C ASP A 68 -4.04 -17.82 -4.89
N THR A 69 -3.12 -18.44 -4.14
CA THR A 69 -1.80 -18.86 -4.63
C THR A 69 -1.84 -19.99 -5.66
N ASN A 70 -2.99 -20.64 -5.86
CA ASN A 70 -3.18 -21.65 -6.92
C ASN A 70 -3.42 -21.00 -8.29
N LYS A 71 -3.70 -19.70 -8.33
CA LYS A 71 -3.90 -18.95 -9.57
C LYS A 71 -2.55 -18.45 -10.12
N PRO A 72 -2.49 -18.13 -11.43
CA PRO A 72 -1.31 -17.51 -12.00
C PRO A 72 -0.90 -16.23 -11.26
N MET A 73 0.40 -16.05 -11.06
CA MET A 73 0.95 -14.82 -10.49
C MET A 73 0.78 -13.68 -11.49
N LEU A 74 0.18 -12.58 -11.03
CA LEU A 74 -0.01 -11.33 -11.77
C LEU A 74 1.07 -10.32 -11.39
N GLN A 75 1.39 -9.43 -12.31
CA GLN A 75 2.28 -8.29 -12.05
C GLN A 75 1.44 -7.07 -11.66
N ARG A 76 1.80 -6.43 -10.55
CA ARG A 76 1.18 -5.21 -10.05
C ARG A 76 2.20 -4.09 -10.09
N ILE A 77 1.85 -2.97 -10.72
CA ILE A 77 2.66 -1.76 -10.74
C ILE A 77 1.99 -0.73 -9.83
N TYR A 78 2.72 -0.25 -8.84
CA TYR A 78 2.28 0.83 -7.96
C TYR A 78 2.71 2.18 -8.54
N GLY A 79 1.85 3.17 -8.37
CA GLY A 79 2.08 4.55 -8.79
C GLY A 79 1.27 5.49 -7.90
N THR A 80 1.68 6.76 -7.88
CA THR A 80 1.00 7.82 -7.12
C THR A 80 0.72 9.01 -8.04
N ALA A 81 -0.36 9.73 -7.78
CA ALA A 81 -0.78 10.89 -8.57
C ALA A 81 -1.30 12.01 -7.65
N TRP A 82 -0.91 13.24 -7.96
CA TRP A 82 -1.20 14.45 -7.17
C TRP A 82 -1.74 15.55 -8.08
N GLU A 83 -2.32 16.60 -7.49
CA GLU A 83 -2.82 17.74 -8.28
C GLU A 83 -1.68 18.56 -8.87
N ASN A 84 -0.57 18.69 -8.12
CA ASN A 84 0.59 19.46 -8.52
C ASN A 84 1.93 18.76 -8.17
N GLU A 85 3.00 19.21 -8.85
CA GLU A 85 4.34 18.64 -8.71
C GLU A 85 4.97 18.91 -7.32
N VAL A 86 4.55 19.97 -6.64
CA VAL A 86 5.06 20.34 -5.31
C VAL A 86 4.61 19.33 -4.27
N GLU A 87 3.32 18.95 -4.30
CA GLU A 87 2.77 17.90 -3.44
C GLU A 87 3.40 16.54 -3.69
N LEU A 88 3.59 16.17 -4.97
CA LEU A 88 4.29 14.93 -5.31
C LEU A 88 5.70 14.91 -4.68
N LYS A 89 6.47 15.99 -4.83
CA LYS A 89 7.82 16.09 -4.26
C LYS A 89 7.80 16.01 -2.73
N ALA A 90 6.85 16.66 -2.07
CA ALA A 90 6.69 16.58 -0.63
C ALA A 90 6.36 15.15 -0.18
N TYR A 91 5.49 14.45 -0.90
CA TYR A 91 5.17 13.05 -0.64
C TYR A 91 6.37 12.12 -0.81
N LEU A 92 7.12 12.27 -1.90
CA LEU A 92 8.32 11.46 -2.15
C LEU A 92 9.37 11.68 -1.05
N HIS A 93 9.60 12.92 -0.64
CA HIS A 93 10.50 13.24 0.46
C HIS A 93 10.05 12.59 1.78
N PHE A 94 8.76 12.71 2.13
CA PHE A 94 8.21 12.04 3.32
C PHE A 94 8.38 10.51 3.26
N LYS A 95 8.20 9.91 2.09
CA LYS A 95 8.37 8.47 1.89
C LYS A 95 9.83 8.06 2.08
N GLU A 96 10.78 8.81 1.54
CA GLU A 96 12.22 8.60 1.74
C GLU A 96 12.59 8.64 3.23
N GLU A 97 12.09 9.64 3.96
CA GLU A 97 12.24 9.72 5.40
C GLU A 97 11.65 8.49 6.11
N ALA A 98 10.42 8.09 5.77
CA ALA A 98 9.79 6.91 6.36
C ALA A 98 10.61 5.63 6.15
N THR A 99 11.23 5.47 4.98
CA THR A 99 12.15 4.35 4.68
C THR A 99 13.37 4.35 5.59
N CYS A 100 13.82 5.53 6.03
CA CYS A 100 14.95 5.64 6.96
C CYS A 100 14.63 5.12 8.37
N TRP A 101 13.35 5.14 8.73
CA TRP A 101 12.82 4.67 10.01
C TRP A 101 12.25 3.25 9.94
N ASP A 102 12.46 2.53 8.83
CA ASP A 102 12.01 1.16 8.69
C ASP A 102 12.70 0.26 9.73
N HIS A 103 11.90 -0.36 10.61
CA HIS A 103 12.38 -1.25 11.66
C HIS A 103 13.22 -2.42 11.15
N ARG A 104 13.04 -2.84 9.89
CA ARG A 104 13.84 -3.90 9.27
C ARG A 104 15.25 -3.42 8.97
N ARG A 105 15.38 -2.17 8.50
CA ARG A 105 16.67 -1.54 8.26
C ARG A 105 17.37 -1.24 9.58
N LEU A 106 16.67 -0.54 10.48
CA LEU A 106 17.21 -0.19 11.80
C LEU A 106 17.53 -1.43 12.64
N GLY A 107 16.73 -2.49 12.53
CA GLY A 107 16.96 -3.76 13.22
C GLY A 107 18.28 -4.40 12.83
N GLN A 108 18.66 -4.31 11.55
CA GLN A 108 19.95 -4.76 11.04
C GLN A 108 21.08 -3.78 11.41
N ASP A 109 20.90 -2.48 11.17
CA ASP A 109 21.91 -1.44 11.43
C ASP A 109 22.33 -1.38 12.91
N LEU A 110 21.38 -1.60 13.82
CA LEU A 110 21.60 -1.57 15.27
C LEU A 110 21.87 -2.95 15.88
N ASP A 111 21.92 -4.01 15.06
CA ASP A 111 22.18 -5.38 15.49
C ASP A 111 21.17 -5.86 16.57
N LEU A 112 19.88 -5.65 16.30
CA LEU A 112 18.80 -5.97 17.23
C LEU A 112 18.20 -7.35 16.97
N PHE A 113 18.01 -7.71 15.70
CA PHE A 113 17.46 -9.00 15.31
C PHE A 113 17.89 -9.37 13.89
N SER A 114 17.71 -10.64 13.56
CA SER A 114 17.85 -11.16 12.19
C SER A 114 16.71 -12.13 11.86
N ILE A 115 16.48 -12.31 10.55
CA ILE A 115 15.57 -13.32 10.01
C ILE A 115 16.42 -14.15 9.04
N GLN A 116 16.45 -15.46 9.24
CA GLN A 116 17.22 -16.38 8.41
C GLN A 116 16.25 -17.19 7.54
N ASP A 117 16.51 -17.23 6.23
CA ASP A 117 15.64 -17.92 5.29
C ASP A 117 15.61 -19.43 5.55
N GLU A 118 16.73 -20.01 6.00
CA GLU A 118 16.87 -21.44 6.30
C GLU A 118 16.02 -21.89 7.50
N ALA A 119 15.77 -20.98 8.44
CA ALA A 119 14.96 -21.27 9.62
C ALA A 119 13.45 -21.26 9.33
N GLY A 120 13.05 -20.64 8.20
CA GLY A 120 11.66 -20.44 7.81
C GLY A 120 11.22 -18.98 7.96
N GLY A 121 10.53 -18.49 6.93
CA GLY A 121 10.04 -17.11 6.88
C GLY A 121 9.15 -16.75 8.07
N GLY A 122 9.47 -15.65 8.74
CA GLY A 122 8.71 -15.11 9.87
C GLY A 122 9.25 -15.47 11.25
N LEU A 123 10.30 -16.30 11.35
CA LEU A 123 10.98 -16.55 12.63
C LEU A 123 12.07 -15.51 12.89
N VAL A 124 11.90 -14.74 13.96
CA VAL A 124 12.81 -13.66 14.34
C VAL A 124 13.82 -14.15 15.38
N PHE A 125 15.11 -14.02 15.07
CA PHE A 125 16.22 -14.28 15.97
C PHE A 125 16.61 -12.99 16.69
N TRP A 126 16.36 -12.94 17.99
CA TRP A 126 16.67 -11.78 18.81
C TRP A 126 18.14 -11.79 19.23
N HIS A 127 18.88 -10.74 18.88
CA HIS A 127 20.25 -10.56 19.31
C HIS A 127 20.25 -10.01 20.75
N PRO A 128 21.37 -10.06 21.50
CA PRO A 128 21.40 -9.64 22.91
C PRO A 128 20.80 -8.24 23.16
N LYS A 129 21.08 -7.27 22.29
CA LYS A 129 20.53 -5.91 22.41
C LYS A 129 19.00 -5.87 22.22
N GLY A 130 18.49 -6.53 21.18
CA GLY A 130 17.05 -6.61 20.93
C GLY A 130 16.31 -7.42 21.99
N ALA A 131 16.94 -8.48 22.50
CA ALA A 131 16.40 -9.30 23.59
C ALA A 131 16.22 -8.50 24.88
N VAL A 132 17.13 -7.58 25.22
CA VAL A 132 16.98 -6.68 26.37
C VAL A 132 15.77 -5.75 26.20
N ILE A 133 15.62 -5.12 25.03
CA ILE A 133 14.47 -4.24 24.74
C ILE A 133 13.17 -5.03 24.89
N ARG A 134 13.11 -6.21 24.28
CA ARG A 134 11.96 -7.11 24.36
C ARG A 134 11.66 -7.50 25.81
N HIS A 135 12.67 -7.87 26.59
CA HIS A 135 12.52 -8.25 28.00
C HIS A 135 11.90 -7.13 28.83
N ILE A 136 12.36 -5.89 28.66
CA ILE A 136 11.81 -4.71 29.36
C ILE A 136 10.32 -4.51 29.02
N ILE A 137 9.96 -4.62 27.74
CA ILE A 137 8.57 -4.46 27.28
C ILE A 137 7.70 -5.59 27.84
N GLU A 138 8.15 -6.83 27.75
CA GLU A 138 7.42 -8.00 28.27
C GLU A 138 7.20 -7.91 29.78
N ASP A 139 8.20 -7.50 30.53
CA ASP A 139 8.11 -7.39 31.98
C ASP A 139 7.16 -6.26 32.40
N ALA A 140 7.20 -5.12 31.71
CA ALA A 140 6.23 -4.04 31.92
C ALA A 140 4.80 -4.52 31.62
N TRP A 141 4.60 -5.23 30.51
CA TRP A 141 3.29 -5.76 30.14
C TRP A 141 2.76 -6.80 31.13
N LYS A 142 3.61 -7.77 31.53
CA LYS A 142 3.29 -8.77 32.56
C LYS A 142 2.88 -8.11 33.86
N LYS A 143 3.62 -7.09 34.30
CA LYS A 143 3.29 -6.35 35.52
C LYS A 143 1.92 -5.68 35.43
N ILE A 144 1.65 -4.96 34.34
CA ILE A 144 0.35 -4.29 34.13
C ILE A 144 -0.80 -5.31 34.15
N HIS A 145 -0.63 -6.47 33.50
CA HIS A 145 -1.63 -7.54 33.51
C HIS A 145 -1.83 -8.12 34.91
N MET A 146 -0.76 -8.41 35.66
CA MET A 146 -0.89 -8.91 37.04
C MET A 146 -1.58 -7.90 37.96
N ASP A 147 -1.35 -6.61 37.74
CA ASP A 147 -1.95 -5.53 38.54
C ASP A 147 -3.45 -5.31 38.22
N HIS A 148 -3.91 -5.67 37.01
CA HIS A 148 -5.26 -5.33 36.52
C HIS A 148 -6.15 -6.51 36.09
N GLY A 149 -5.63 -7.74 36.03
CA GLY A 149 -6.36 -8.95 35.63
C GLY A 149 -6.56 -9.06 34.13
#